data_AF-A0A822E6M5-F1
#
_entry.id   AF-A0A822E6M5-F1
#
_cell.length_a   1.000
_cell.length_b   1.000
_cell.length_c   1.000
_cell.angle_alpha   90.00
_cell.angle_beta   90.00
_cell.angle_gamma   90.00
#
_symmetry.space_group_name_H-M   'P 1'
#
loop_
_entity.id
_entity.type
_entity.pdbx_description
1 polymer ?
#
loop_
_entity_poly.entity_id
_entity_poly.type
_entity_poly.pdbx_seq_one_letter_code
_entity_poly.pdbx_strand_id
1 'polypeptide(L)'
;MNSLPTNRIFDLRNEIHKNVSQVHANKMQCERLCERIDQLIDPLERLEHATSSKLREETRPILDKLLRCIDDCNNYIEKLKSPEQWCEEIYECKQIDEKFKELNQHLSQIGEDLCLGLNIQELFDRKQDQEDRQKDLKDLHKKIDEISQRMLEKQCEQYKLIDKMINKRLQSFHF
;
A
#
# COMPACT_ATOMS: atom_id res chain seq x y z
N MET A 1 -25.84 -17.10 -20.35
CA MET A 1 -24.64 -17.37 -19.56
C MET A 1 -24.34 -16.11 -18.77
N ASN A 2 -24.42 -16.15 -17.44
CA ASN A 2 -24.05 -14.99 -16.61
C ASN A 2 -22.52 -14.86 -16.66
N SER A 3 -22.00 -13.72 -17.09
CA SER A 3 -20.56 -13.48 -17.12
C SER A 3 -20.02 -13.45 -15.68
N LEU A 4 -18.77 -13.88 -15.50
CA LEU A 4 -18.05 -13.69 -14.25
C LEU A 4 -17.85 -12.18 -13.99
N PRO A 5 -17.72 -11.74 -12.74
CA PRO A 5 -17.48 -10.32 -12.40
C PRO A 5 -16.02 -9.87 -12.63
N THR A 6 -15.23 -10.67 -13.35
CA THR A 6 -13.79 -10.49 -13.64
C THR A 6 -13.48 -9.14 -14.29
N ASN A 7 -14.28 -8.69 -15.27
CA ASN A 7 -14.10 -7.37 -15.88
C ASN A 7 -14.15 -6.23 -14.85
N ARG A 8 -15.11 -6.28 -13.91
CA ARG A 8 -15.21 -5.24 -12.87
C ARG A 8 -14.03 -5.30 -11.90
N ILE A 9 -13.51 -6.49 -11.62
CA ILE A 9 -12.30 -6.67 -10.81
C ILE A 9 -11.10 -6.01 -11.51
N PHE A 10 -10.95 -6.21 -12.83
CA PHE A 10 -9.89 -5.57 -13.61
C PHE A 10 -10.01 -4.05 -13.65
N ASP A 11 -11.24 -3.54 -13.83
CA ASP A 11 -11.50 -2.09 -13.79
C ASP A 11 -11.11 -1.50 -12.43
N LEU A 12 -11.56 -2.11 -11.33
CA LEU A 12 -11.22 -1.66 -9.98
C LEU A 12 -9.72 -1.73 -9.70
N ARG A 13 -9.03 -2.76 -10.17
CA ARG A 13 -7.56 -2.84 -10.07
C ARG A 13 -6.91 -1.66 -10.76
N ASN A 14 -7.36 -1.29 -11.96
CA ASN A 14 -6.81 -0.14 -12.69
C ASN A 14 -7.13 1.19 -11.99
N GLU A 15 -8.34 1.32 -11.42
CA GLU A 15 -8.71 2.47 -10.59
C GLU A 15 -7.79 2.59 -9.36
N ILE A 16 -7.53 1.48 -8.65
CA ILE A 16 -6.62 1.43 -7.50
C ILE A 16 -5.21 1.87 -7.89
N HIS A 17 -4.65 1.34 -8.99
CA HIS A 17 -3.33 1.76 -9.49
C HIS A 17 -3.24 3.28 -9.69
N LYS A 18 -4.28 3.86 -10.30
CA LYS A 18 -4.36 5.31 -10.48
C LYS A 18 -4.45 6.04 -9.13
N ASN A 19 -5.27 5.55 -8.22
CA ASN A 19 -5.52 6.17 -6.92
C ASN A 19 -4.30 6.13 -5.99
N VAL A 20 -3.55 5.04 -6.00
CA VAL A 20 -2.29 4.87 -5.24
C VAL A 20 -1.29 5.97 -5.59
N SER A 21 -1.23 6.41 -6.86
CA SER A 21 -0.33 7.50 -7.26
C SER A 21 -0.70 8.87 -6.68
N GLN A 22 -1.94 9.02 -6.18
CA GLN A 22 -2.54 10.29 -5.74
C GLN A 22 -2.70 10.39 -4.21
N VAL A 23 -2.38 9.33 -3.46
CA VAL A 23 -2.55 9.35 -1.99
C VAL A 23 -1.54 10.31 -1.33
N HIS A 24 -1.99 10.98 -0.28
CA HIS A 24 -1.14 11.89 0.50
C HIS A 24 -0.39 11.20 1.65
N ALA A 25 -0.83 10.00 2.05
CA ALA A 25 -0.26 9.24 3.16
C ALA A 25 -0.25 7.73 2.87
N ASN A 26 0.57 6.98 3.63
CA ASN A 26 0.63 5.51 3.59
C ASN A 26 0.87 4.89 2.21
N LYS A 27 1.53 5.64 1.31
CA LYS A 27 1.79 5.25 -0.08
C LYS A 27 2.35 3.84 -0.22
N MET A 28 3.35 3.48 0.60
CA MET A 28 3.93 2.12 0.59
C MET A 28 2.91 1.03 0.94
N GLN A 29 1.98 1.29 1.88
CA GLN A 29 0.94 0.32 2.24
C GLN A 29 -0.10 0.19 1.12
N CYS A 30 -0.45 1.29 0.46
CA CYS A 30 -1.32 1.30 -0.72
C CYS A 30 -0.67 0.56 -1.90
N GLU A 31 0.62 0.78 -2.16
CA GLU A 31 1.39 0.09 -3.21
C GLU A 31 1.41 -1.42 -2.97
N ARG A 32 1.69 -1.87 -1.75
CA ARG A 32 1.65 -3.31 -1.41
C ARG A 32 0.28 -3.94 -1.58
N LEU A 33 -0.78 -3.22 -1.20
CA LEU A 33 -2.15 -3.69 -1.39
C LEU A 33 -2.44 -3.86 -2.89
N CYS A 34 -1.95 -2.94 -3.71
CA CYS A 34 -2.04 -2.97 -5.16
C CYS A 34 -1.28 -4.16 -5.77
N GLU A 35 -0.03 -4.40 -5.32
CA GLU A 35 0.79 -5.55 -5.76
C GLU A 35 0.10 -6.89 -5.44
N ARG A 36 -0.54 -7.01 -4.28
CA ARG A 36 -1.28 -8.22 -3.91
C ARG A 36 -2.53 -8.42 -4.77
N ILE A 37 -3.21 -7.34 -5.14
CA ILE A 37 -4.33 -7.42 -6.11
C ILE A 37 -3.81 -7.84 -7.49
N ASP A 38 -2.63 -7.37 -7.90
CA ASP A 38 -2.00 -7.76 -9.18
C ASP A 38 -1.70 -9.25 -9.25
N GLN A 39 -1.26 -9.87 -8.16
CA GLN A 39 -1.02 -11.32 -8.10
C GLN A 39 -2.27 -12.17 -8.35
N LEU A 40 -3.46 -11.60 -8.16
CA LEU A 40 -4.73 -12.29 -8.40
C LEU A 40 -5.14 -12.28 -9.89
N ILE A 41 -4.50 -11.46 -10.74
CA ILE A 41 -4.91 -11.27 -12.14
C ILE A 41 -4.71 -12.52 -12.98
N ASP A 42 -3.52 -13.12 -12.96
CA ASP A 42 -3.20 -14.31 -13.75
C ASP A 42 -4.18 -15.48 -13.49
N PRO A 43 -4.53 -15.82 -12.23
CA PRO A 43 -5.60 -16.78 -11.93
C PRO A 43 -6.98 -16.42 -12.51
N LEU A 44 -7.35 -15.14 -12.46
CA LEU A 44 -8.65 -14.65 -12.94
C LEU A 44 -8.76 -14.74 -14.47
N GLU A 45 -7.71 -14.39 -15.20
CA GLU A 45 -7.65 -14.56 -16.65
C GLU A 45 -7.78 -16.03 -17.05
N ARG A 46 -7.07 -16.93 -16.35
CA ARG A 46 -7.20 -18.39 -16.58
C ARG A 46 -8.63 -18.87 -16.36
N LEU A 47 -9.33 -18.32 -15.37
CA LEU A 47 -10.72 -18.68 -15.07
C LEU A 47 -11.70 -18.15 -16.13
N GLU A 48 -11.48 -16.96 -16.70
CA GLU A 48 -12.29 -16.47 -17.83
C GLU A 48 -12.18 -17.41 -19.05
N HIS A 49 -10.97 -17.88 -19.32
CA HIS A 49 -10.67 -18.77 -20.44
C HIS A 49 -10.99 -20.24 -20.17
N ALA A 50 -11.29 -20.63 -18.92
CA ALA A 50 -11.63 -22.01 -18.57
C ALA A 50 -12.92 -22.42 -19.27
N THR A 51 -12.93 -23.56 -19.97
CA THR A 51 -14.13 -24.03 -20.70
C THR A 51 -15.17 -24.66 -19.78
N SER A 52 -14.77 -25.11 -18.58
CA SER A 52 -15.66 -25.75 -17.60
C SER A 52 -16.69 -24.77 -17.02
N SER A 53 -17.97 -24.99 -17.32
CA SER A 53 -19.08 -24.23 -16.72
C SER A 53 -19.20 -24.51 -15.23
N LYS A 54 -18.97 -25.76 -14.81
CA LYS A 54 -19.01 -26.18 -13.40
C LYS A 54 -17.98 -25.42 -12.56
N LEU A 55 -16.74 -25.34 -13.04
CA LEU A 55 -15.68 -24.60 -12.35
C LEU A 55 -16.06 -23.13 -12.16
N ARG A 56 -16.64 -22.51 -13.20
CA ARG A 56 -17.09 -21.11 -13.18
C ARG A 56 -18.24 -20.87 -12.21
N GLU A 57 -19.18 -21.81 -12.09
CA GLU A 57 -20.27 -21.74 -11.11
C GLU A 57 -19.75 -21.89 -9.67
N GLU A 58 -18.83 -22.82 -9.44
CA GLU A 58 -18.24 -23.10 -8.12
C GLU A 58 -17.35 -21.94 -7.62
N THR A 59 -16.62 -21.27 -8.52
CA THR A 59 -15.75 -20.14 -8.16
C THR A 59 -16.49 -18.80 -8.08
N ARG A 60 -17.68 -18.66 -8.66
CA ARG A 60 -18.42 -17.38 -8.68
C ARG A 60 -18.61 -16.74 -7.29
N PRO A 61 -18.98 -17.46 -6.22
CA PRO A 61 -19.10 -16.87 -4.89
C PRO A 61 -17.77 -16.32 -4.35
N ILE A 62 -16.65 -16.93 -4.71
CA ILE A 62 -15.30 -16.47 -4.34
C ILE A 62 -15.00 -15.16 -5.07
N LEU A 63 -15.34 -15.08 -6.36
CA LEU A 63 -15.17 -13.84 -7.14
C LEU A 63 -16.05 -12.69 -6.65
N ASP A 64 -17.28 -12.97 -6.21
CA ASP A 64 -18.14 -11.95 -5.64
C ASP A 64 -17.58 -11.40 -4.31
N LYS A 65 -16.97 -12.27 -3.48
CA LYS A 65 -16.24 -11.85 -2.27
C LYS A 65 -15.00 -11.03 -2.64
N LEU A 66 -14.24 -11.48 -3.63
CA LEU A 66 -13.05 -10.78 -4.10
C LEU A 66 -13.40 -9.38 -4.59
N LEU A 67 -14.44 -9.26 -5.41
CA LEU A 67 -14.92 -7.98 -5.92
C LEU A 67 -15.24 -7.00 -4.78
N ARG A 68 -15.98 -7.44 -3.76
CA ARG A 68 -16.29 -6.61 -2.59
C ARG A 68 -15.03 -6.19 -1.83
N CYS A 69 -14.10 -7.12 -1.64
CA CYS A 69 -12.85 -6.85 -0.94
C CYS A 69 -11.99 -5.82 -1.70
N ILE A 70 -11.89 -5.93 -3.03
CA ILE A 70 -11.18 -4.96 -3.86
C ILE A 70 -11.88 -3.60 -3.84
N ASP A 71 -13.22 -3.57 -3.86
CA ASP A 71 -13.99 -2.33 -3.73
C ASP A 71 -13.73 -1.65 -2.36
N ASP A 72 -13.72 -2.41 -1.27
CA ASP A 72 -13.35 -1.92 0.06
C ASP A 72 -11.93 -1.35 0.09
N CYS A 73 -10.98 -2.01 -0.59
CA CYS A 73 -9.61 -1.50 -0.76
C CYS A 73 -9.59 -0.15 -1.49
N ASN A 74 -10.30 -0.06 -2.62
CA ASN A 74 -10.36 1.17 -3.41
C ASN A 74 -11.02 2.31 -2.63
N ASN A 75 -12.13 2.04 -1.95
CA ASN A 75 -12.83 3.01 -1.11
C ASN A 75 -11.95 3.54 0.03
N TYR A 76 -11.13 2.67 0.62
CA TYR A 76 -10.19 3.08 1.67
C TYR A 76 -9.05 3.93 1.09
N ILE A 77 -8.47 3.54 -0.04
CA ILE A 77 -7.43 4.32 -0.74
C ILE A 77 -7.97 5.69 -1.17
N GLU A 78 -9.22 5.78 -1.61
CA GLU A 78 -9.87 7.05 -1.98
C GLU A 78 -9.89 8.05 -0.83
N LYS A 79 -10.19 7.60 0.40
CA LYS A 79 -10.16 8.46 1.59
C LYS A 79 -8.78 9.04 1.88
N LEU A 80 -7.72 8.32 1.52
CA LEU A 80 -6.34 8.76 1.70
C LEU A 80 -5.88 9.80 0.65
N LYS A 81 -6.71 10.09 -0.35
CA LYS A 81 -6.46 11.15 -1.36
C LYS A 81 -6.93 12.52 -0.93
N SER A 82 -7.86 12.66 0.02
CA SER A 82 -8.30 13.98 0.49
C SER A 82 -7.43 14.44 1.67
N PRO A 83 -6.81 15.64 1.59
CA PRO A 83 -6.05 16.24 2.68
C PRO A 83 -6.80 16.28 4.02
N GLU A 84 -8.09 16.61 3.95
CA GLU A 84 -8.98 16.78 5.09
C GLU A 84 -9.34 15.42 5.70
N GLN A 85 -9.70 14.43 4.86
CA GLN A 85 -10.11 13.11 5.32
C GLN A 85 -8.95 12.28 5.87
N TRP A 86 -7.74 12.37 5.28
CA TRP A 86 -6.60 11.67 5.86
C TRP A 86 -6.16 12.31 7.18
N CYS A 87 -6.25 13.65 7.30
CA CYS A 87 -5.96 14.31 8.57
C CYS A 87 -6.94 13.82 9.64
N GLU A 88 -8.24 13.71 9.35
CA GLU A 88 -9.21 13.13 10.27
C GLU A 88 -8.86 11.68 10.67
N GLU A 89 -8.48 10.82 9.72
CA GLU A 89 -8.05 9.43 10.00
C GLU A 89 -6.82 9.36 10.93
N ILE A 90 -5.85 10.27 10.77
CA ILE A 90 -4.65 10.36 11.62
C ILE A 90 -4.95 11.00 12.98
N TYR A 91 -5.73 12.08 13.03
CA TYR A 91 -6.08 12.79 14.26
C TYR A 91 -7.05 12.01 15.15
N GLU A 92 -7.93 11.20 14.57
CA GLU A 92 -8.83 10.32 15.34
C GLU A 92 -8.11 9.08 15.90
N CYS A 93 -6.78 8.93 15.71
CA CYS A 93 -6.02 7.74 16.08
C CYS A 93 -6.68 6.44 15.60
N LYS A 94 -7.44 6.50 14.50
CA LYS A 94 -8.03 5.29 13.92
C LYS A 94 -6.90 4.46 13.35
N GLN A 95 -7.08 3.16 13.54
CA GLN A 95 -6.04 2.17 13.44
C GLN A 95 -5.70 1.90 11.98
N ILE A 96 -5.08 2.87 11.28
CA ILE A 96 -4.73 2.79 9.86
C ILE A 96 -3.96 1.50 9.57
N ASP A 97 -3.01 1.16 10.44
CA ASP A 97 -2.23 -0.07 10.36
C ASP A 97 -3.10 -1.33 10.56
N GLU A 98 -4.07 -1.30 11.48
CA GLU A 98 -5.03 -2.40 11.60
C GLU A 98 -5.93 -2.51 10.39
N LYS A 99 -6.33 -1.39 9.77
CA LYS A 99 -7.19 -1.44 8.59
C LYS A 99 -6.46 -2.03 7.40
N PHE A 100 -5.21 -1.62 7.16
CA PHE A 100 -4.38 -2.26 6.14
C PHE A 100 -4.13 -3.74 6.48
N LYS A 101 -3.93 -4.10 7.75
CA LYS A 101 -3.77 -5.49 8.17
C LYS A 101 -5.04 -6.32 7.90
N GLU A 102 -6.21 -5.79 8.20
CA GLU A 102 -7.51 -6.41 7.94
C GLU A 102 -7.71 -6.64 6.44
N LEU A 103 -7.55 -5.59 5.62
CA LEU A 103 -7.67 -5.68 4.16
C LEU A 103 -6.71 -6.70 3.56
N ASN A 104 -5.46 -6.70 4.03
CA ASN A 104 -4.46 -7.68 3.61
C ASN A 104 -4.81 -9.11 4.02
N GLN A 105 -5.35 -9.31 5.23
CA GLN A 105 -5.78 -10.64 5.68
C GLN A 105 -6.98 -11.14 4.88
N HIS A 106 -7.96 -10.28 4.60
CA HIS A 106 -9.10 -10.63 3.76
C HIS A 106 -8.68 -10.99 2.33
N LEU A 107 -7.82 -10.18 1.69
CA LEU A 107 -7.28 -10.50 0.36
C LEU A 107 -6.52 -11.84 0.37
N SER A 108 -5.69 -12.09 1.39
CA SER A 108 -4.96 -13.36 1.51
C SER A 108 -5.90 -14.57 1.64
N GLN A 109 -6.91 -14.48 2.51
CA GLN A 109 -7.88 -15.56 2.67
C GLN A 109 -8.65 -15.83 1.37
N ILE A 110 -9.08 -14.78 0.67
CA ILE A 110 -9.80 -14.94 -0.59
C ILE A 110 -8.90 -15.52 -1.69
N GLY A 111 -7.62 -15.12 -1.73
CA GLY A 111 -6.66 -15.70 -2.66
C GLY A 111 -6.38 -17.17 -2.39
N GLU A 112 -6.31 -17.59 -1.11
CA GLU A 112 -6.19 -18.99 -0.73
C GLU A 112 -7.43 -19.80 -1.16
N ASP A 113 -8.63 -19.27 -0.89
CA ASP A 113 -9.89 -19.87 -1.35
C ASP A 113 -9.90 -20.02 -2.89
N LEU A 114 -9.40 -19.02 -3.60
CA LEU A 114 -9.28 -19.02 -5.06
C LEU A 114 -8.25 -20.05 -5.54
N CYS A 115 -7.07 -20.15 -4.91
CA CYS A 115 -6.07 -21.17 -5.22
C CYS A 115 -6.63 -22.57 -5.09
N LEU A 116 -7.33 -22.82 -3.98
CA LEU A 116 -7.99 -24.09 -3.71
C LEU A 116 -9.07 -24.40 -4.76
N GLY A 117 -9.92 -23.41 -5.07
CA GLY A 117 -10.98 -23.57 -6.08
C GLY A 117 -10.45 -23.82 -7.48
N LEU A 118 -9.28 -23.26 -7.83
CA LEU A 118 -8.64 -23.42 -9.13
C LEU A 118 -7.61 -24.56 -9.16
N ASN A 119 -7.33 -25.21 -8.02
CA ASN A 119 -6.27 -26.20 -7.86
C ASN A 119 -4.91 -25.71 -8.39
N ILE A 120 -4.52 -24.49 -8.02
CA ILE A 120 -3.24 -23.87 -8.38
C ILE A 120 -2.36 -23.69 -7.14
N GLN A 121 -1.07 -23.42 -7.37
CA GLN A 121 -0.13 -23.07 -6.30
C GLN A 121 -0.58 -21.82 -5.54
N GLU A 122 -0.23 -21.75 -4.25
CA GLU A 122 -0.52 -20.59 -3.39
C GLU A 122 0.05 -19.30 -3.99
N LEU A 123 -0.79 -18.25 -4.04
CA LEU A 123 -0.44 -16.94 -4.60
C LEU A 123 0.32 -16.07 -3.60
N PHE A 124 0.03 -16.21 -2.31
CA PHE A 124 0.60 -15.41 -1.24
C PHE A 124 1.47 -16.27 -0.33
N ASP A 125 2.79 -16.21 -0.49
CA ASP A 125 3.70 -16.82 0.49
C ASP A 125 3.79 -15.93 1.73
N ARG A 126 3.02 -16.28 2.76
CA ARG A 126 2.95 -15.51 4.02
C ARG A 126 4.31 -15.33 4.70
N LYS A 127 5.25 -16.28 4.49
CA LYS A 127 6.59 -16.23 5.08
C LYS A 127 7.48 -15.29 4.28
N GLN A 128 7.47 -15.40 2.95
CA GLN A 128 8.15 -14.47 2.05
C GLN A 128 7.64 -13.04 2.28
N ASP A 129 6.31 -12.85 2.35
CA ASP A 129 5.67 -11.56 2.66
C ASP A 129 6.10 -10.99 4.02
N GLN A 130 6.36 -11.84 5.01
CA GLN A 130 6.83 -11.40 6.33
C GLN A 130 8.31 -11.01 6.30
N GLU A 131 9.14 -11.75 5.56
CA GLU A 131 10.56 -11.45 5.37
C GLU A 131 10.75 -10.15 4.58
N ASP A 132 9.99 -9.96 3.49
CA ASP A 132 9.99 -8.75 2.69
C ASP A 132 9.50 -7.54 3.49
N ARG A 133 8.45 -7.70 4.31
CA ARG A 133 8.00 -6.64 5.24
C ARG A 133 9.08 -6.22 6.24
N GLN A 134 9.82 -7.18 6.81
CA GLN A 134 10.90 -6.87 7.75
C GLN A 134 12.07 -6.16 7.06
N LYS A 135 12.37 -6.53 5.82
CA LYS A 135 13.42 -5.90 5.01
C LYS A 135 13.05 -4.46 4.65
N ASP A 136 11.83 -4.24 4.18
CA ASP A 136 11.33 -2.91 3.87
C ASP A 136 11.32 -2.00 5.10
N LEU A 137 10.88 -2.49 6.27
CA LEU A 137 10.91 -1.71 7.51
C LEU A 137 12.33 -1.28 7.89
N LYS A 138 13.33 -2.15 7.69
CA LYS A 138 14.74 -1.81 7.91
C LYS A 138 15.23 -0.75 6.94
N ASP A 139 14.87 -0.87 5.66
CA ASP A 139 15.24 0.11 4.64
C ASP A 139 14.57 1.48 4.89
N LEU A 140 13.35 1.48 5.43
CA LEU A 140 12.61 2.68 5.82
C LEU A 140 13.27 3.38 7.02
N HIS A 141 13.63 2.63 8.08
CA HIS A 141 14.38 3.18 9.21
C HIS A 141 15.71 3.79 8.77
N LYS A 142 16.44 3.10 7.89
CA LYS A 142 17.70 3.62 7.35
C LYS A 142 17.51 4.95 6.61
N LYS A 143 16.46 5.10 5.81
CA LYS A 143 16.15 6.37 5.13
C LYS A 143 15.79 7.48 6.13
N ILE A 144 15.04 7.16 7.19
CA ILE A 144 14.70 8.13 8.25
C ILE A 144 15.96 8.60 8.98
N ASP A 145 16.88 7.69 9.30
CA ASP A 145 18.15 8.01 9.94
C ASP A 145 19.00 8.92 9.04
N GLU A 146 19.10 8.61 7.74
CA GLU A 146 19.81 9.44 6.76
C GLU A 146 19.22 10.86 6.65
N ILE A 147 17.88 10.99 6.65
CA ILE A 147 17.21 12.29 6.62
C ILE A 147 17.50 13.07 7.91
N SER A 148 17.40 12.41 9.06
CA SER A 148 17.65 13.01 10.38
C SER A 148 19.09 13.52 10.49
N GLN A 149 20.05 12.74 9.99
CA GLN A 149 21.46 13.12 9.97
C GLN A 149 21.71 14.33 9.07
N ARG A 150 21.13 14.37 7.87
CA ARG A 150 21.22 15.56 6.98
C ARG A 150 20.60 16.81 7.59
N MET A 151 19.51 16.67 8.34
CA MET A 151 18.90 17.80 9.05
C MET A 151 19.83 18.34 10.13
N LEU A 152 20.46 17.47 10.93
CA LEU A 152 21.45 17.85 11.95
C LEU A 152 22.68 18.53 11.35
N GLU A 153 23.19 18.02 10.22
CA GLU A 153 24.32 18.62 9.51
C GLU A 153 23.99 20.04 9.02
N LYS A 154 22.84 20.23 8.38
CA LYS A 154 22.36 21.56 7.96
C LYS A 154 22.22 22.51 9.14
N GLN A 155 21.72 22.03 10.28
CA GLN A 155 21.56 22.84 11.47
C GLN A 155 22.92 23.26 12.04
N CYS A 156 23.89 22.34 12.11
CA CYS A 156 25.27 22.64 12.51
C CYS A 156 25.95 23.67 11.60
N GLU A 157 25.76 23.57 10.29
CA GLU A 157 26.28 24.55 9.33
C GLU A 157 25.69 25.95 9.53
N GLN A 158 24.38 26.03 9.79
CA GLN A 158 23.72 27.28 10.11
C GLN A 158 24.27 27.91 11.40
N TYR A 159 24.48 27.12 12.46
CA TYR A 159 25.07 27.62 13.71
C TYR A 159 26.49 28.17 13.49
N LYS A 160 27.33 27.47 12.71
CA LYS A 160 28.69 27.94 12.38
C LYS A 160 28.68 29.26 11.60
N LEU A 161 27.71 29.45 10.71
CA LEU A 161 27.54 30.71 9.97
C LEU A 161 27.13 31.85 10.90
N ILE A 162 26.17 31.59 11.80
CA ILE A 162 25.73 32.56 12.81
C ILE A 162 26.89 32.96 13.72
N ASP A 163 27.66 32.01 14.24
CA ASP A 163 28.83 32.29 15.08
C ASP A 163 29.89 33.12 14.35
N LYS A 164 30.17 32.82 13.07
CA LYS A 164 31.07 33.64 12.25
C LYS A 164 30.55 35.07 12.08
N MET A 165 29.25 35.24 11.86
CA MET A 165 28.62 36.56 11.74
C MET A 165 28.68 37.36 13.03
N ILE A 166 28.40 36.72 14.18
CA ILE A 166 28.49 37.34 15.51
C ILE A 166 29.92 37.78 15.79
N ASN A 167 30.91 36.89 15.59
CA ASN A 167 32.32 37.19 15.83
C ASN A 167 32.83 38.32 14.94
N LYS A 168 32.47 38.32 13.64
CA LYS A 168 32.84 39.39 12.71
C LYS A 168 32.23 40.73 13.12
N ARG A 169 31.00 40.73 13.65
CA ARG A 169 30.31 41.92 14.13
C ARG A 169 30.94 42.45 15.42
N LEU A 170 31.28 41.58 16.38
CA LEU A 170 31.98 41.97 17.61
C LEU A 170 33.36 42.59 17.33
N GLN A 171 34.12 42.04 16.37
CA GLN A 171 35.40 42.60 15.95
C GLN A 171 35.26 44.00 15.31
N SER A 172 34.13 44.29 14.65
CA SER A 172 33.87 45.63 14.09
C SER A 172 33.51 46.70 15.12
N PHE A 173 33.25 46.34 16.38
CA PHE A 173 32.93 47.26 17.48
C PHE A 173 34.13 47.59 18.39
N HIS A 174 35.34 47.11 18.09
CA HIS A 174 36.57 47.38 18.85
C HIS A 174 37.43 48.52 18.27
N PHE A 175 36.80 49.58 17.74
CA PHE A 175 37.45 50.84 17.38
C PHE A 175 37.04 51.97 18.34
#